data_AF-A0A0J7YSU6-F1
#
_entry.id   AF-A0A0J7YSU6-F1
#
_cell.length_a   1.000
_cell.length_b   1.000
_cell.length_c   1.000
_cell.angle_alpha   90.00
_cell.angle_beta   90.00
_cell.angle_gamma   90.00
#
_symmetry.space_group_name_H-M   'P 1'
#
loop_
_entity.id
_entity.type
_entity.pdbx_description
1 polymer ?
#
loop_
_entity_poly.entity_id
_entity_poly.type
_entity_poly.pdbx_seq_one_letter_code
_entity_poly.pdbx_strand_id
1 'polypeptide(L)'
;GSFPLPGGSTEARTDAATRYARGTEELRLSPELPENWREIITDCLARTHAERVAAAALLPRVTKAADVATPARLPRLRPRFWQRRPVLATVLALVLLTTTTSTVSAYRHVTADDGTPVYAALPRELAFPTNSRGEVVYGYDRCPEDSVCFFSEHNGNGDLCFWQGDDPDWQSGEDTCDWAADAPVRSIFNNIDDTHEESAVAYFRGTDFSPADADRRRLAQRTGCSAVNSMGNLAGTYAPRSHELIDSCSSFTAVVDVLTPW
;
A
#
# COMPACT_ATOMS: atom_id res chain seq x y z
N GLY A 1 -3.51 -23.03 2.93
CA GLY A 1 -4.78 -22.90 2.17
C GLY A 1 -4.45 -22.56 0.74
N SER A 2 -5.25 -23.01 -0.22
CA SER A 2 -5.09 -22.65 -1.63
C SER A 2 -5.59 -21.23 -1.90
N PHE A 3 -4.91 -20.48 -2.76
CA PHE A 3 -5.38 -19.15 -3.18
C PHE A 3 -6.61 -19.25 -4.11
N PRO A 4 -7.62 -18.36 -3.97
CA PRO A 4 -8.78 -18.32 -4.86
C PRO A 4 -8.43 -18.07 -6.33
N LEU A 5 -7.32 -17.37 -6.57
CA LEU A 5 -6.74 -17.11 -7.89
C LEU A 5 -5.46 -17.96 -8.01
N PRO A 6 -5.40 -18.92 -8.94
CA PRO A 6 -4.25 -19.81 -9.09
C PRO A 6 -3.03 -19.08 -9.65
N GLY A 7 -1.84 -19.54 -9.27
CA GLY A 7 -0.56 -19.05 -9.80
C GLY A 7 0.56 -19.11 -8.76
N GLY A 8 1.75 -19.56 -9.19
CA GLY A 8 2.95 -19.59 -8.33
C GLY A 8 3.64 -18.23 -8.18
N SER A 9 3.53 -17.36 -9.20
CA SER A 9 4.07 -16.00 -9.20
C SER A 9 2.98 -14.93 -9.09
N THR A 10 3.39 -13.67 -8.97
CA THR A 10 2.50 -12.50 -9.00
C THR A 10 1.88 -12.28 -10.38
N GLU A 11 2.63 -12.48 -11.47
CA GLU A 11 2.07 -12.36 -12.84
C GLU A 11 1.00 -13.42 -13.08
N ALA A 12 1.27 -14.67 -12.69
CA ALA A 12 0.32 -15.77 -12.86
C ALA A 12 -1.00 -15.50 -12.13
N ARG A 13 -0.93 -14.94 -10.90
CA ARG A 13 -2.11 -14.54 -10.13
C ARG A 13 -2.82 -13.33 -10.72
N THR A 14 -2.10 -12.36 -11.28
CA THR A 14 -2.67 -11.18 -11.96
C THR A 14 -3.38 -11.56 -13.27
N ASP A 15 -2.80 -12.46 -14.06
CA ASP A 15 -3.44 -13.03 -15.25
C ASP A 15 -4.72 -13.79 -14.88
N ALA A 16 -4.67 -14.64 -13.85
CA ALA A 16 -5.84 -15.33 -13.33
C ALA A 16 -6.92 -14.36 -12.85
N ALA A 17 -6.54 -13.27 -12.16
CA ALA A 17 -7.47 -12.21 -11.76
C ALA A 17 -8.16 -11.55 -12.96
N THR A 18 -7.40 -11.31 -14.03
CA THR A 18 -7.90 -10.68 -15.27
C THR A 18 -8.88 -11.62 -15.99
N ARG A 19 -8.57 -12.92 -16.06
CA ARG A 19 -9.47 -13.93 -16.64
C ARG A 19 -10.75 -14.10 -15.83
N TYR A 20 -10.66 -14.06 -14.50
CA TYR A 20 -11.81 -14.04 -13.61
C TYR A 20 -12.70 -12.80 -13.81
N ALA A 21 -12.11 -11.60 -13.84
CA ALA A 21 -12.83 -10.35 -14.06
C ALA A 21 -13.56 -10.31 -15.41
N ARG A 22 -13.00 -10.95 -16.44
CA ARG A 22 -13.63 -11.11 -17.77
C ARG A 22 -14.70 -12.21 -17.83
N GLY A 23 -14.90 -12.97 -16.75
CA GLY A 23 -15.85 -14.10 -16.70
C GLY A 23 -15.41 -15.32 -17.51
N THR A 24 -14.12 -15.42 -17.82
CA THR A 24 -13.54 -16.56 -18.55
C THR A 24 -13.04 -17.67 -17.62
N GLU A 25 -12.94 -17.39 -16.33
CA GLU A 25 -12.62 -18.36 -15.28
C GLU A 25 -13.41 -18.02 -14.01
N GLU A 26 -13.64 -19.01 -13.14
CA GLU A 26 -14.32 -18.87 -11.84
C GLU A 26 -13.34 -18.92 -10.67
N LEU A 27 -13.74 -18.40 -9.50
CA LEU A 27 -12.93 -18.48 -8.28
C LEU A 27 -12.73 -19.94 -7.85
N ARG A 28 -11.49 -20.29 -7.49
CA ARG A 28 -11.14 -21.62 -6.99
C ARG A 28 -11.12 -21.63 -5.47
N LEU A 29 -12.30 -21.69 -4.86
CA LEU A 29 -12.43 -21.79 -3.42
C LEU A 29 -12.20 -23.23 -2.94
N SER A 30 -11.58 -23.38 -1.76
CA SER A 30 -11.36 -24.70 -1.17
C SER A 30 -12.69 -25.43 -0.93
N PRO A 31 -12.79 -26.74 -1.26
CA PRO A 31 -14.00 -27.52 -0.99
C PRO A 31 -14.30 -27.64 0.52
N GLU A 32 -13.28 -27.53 1.36
CA GLU A 32 -13.40 -27.60 2.83
C GLU A 32 -14.00 -26.33 3.44
N LEU A 33 -14.14 -25.25 2.64
CA LEU A 33 -14.66 -23.98 3.13
C LEU A 33 -16.16 -24.10 3.45
N PRO A 34 -16.62 -23.73 4.66
CA PRO A 34 -18.04 -23.69 5.00
C PRO A 34 -18.83 -22.76 4.08
N GLU A 35 -20.10 -23.11 3.81
CA GLU A 35 -20.93 -22.42 2.82
C GLU A 35 -21.07 -20.91 3.10
N ASN A 36 -21.30 -20.55 4.37
CA ASN A 36 -21.38 -19.15 4.79
C ASN A 36 -20.09 -18.36 4.50
N TRP A 37 -18.92 -18.99 4.61
CA TRP A 37 -17.65 -18.38 4.24
C TRP A 37 -17.47 -18.29 2.73
N ARG A 38 -17.95 -19.29 1.98
CA ARG A 38 -17.93 -19.31 0.52
C ARG A 38 -18.72 -18.15 -0.08
N GLU A 39 -19.92 -17.89 0.44
CA GLU A 39 -20.73 -16.73 0.06
C GLU A 39 -20.02 -15.41 0.35
N ILE A 40 -19.47 -15.26 1.57
CA ILE A 40 -18.75 -14.05 2.00
C ILE A 40 -17.59 -13.75 1.06
N ILE A 41 -16.75 -14.75 0.77
CA ILE A 41 -15.58 -14.57 -0.11
C ILE A 41 -16.01 -14.22 -1.53
N THR A 42 -17.07 -14.87 -2.05
CA THR A 42 -17.57 -14.61 -3.39
C THR A 42 -18.10 -13.19 -3.55
N ASP A 43 -18.82 -12.67 -2.55
CA ASP A 43 -19.34 -11.30 -2.57
C ASP A 43 -18.23 -10.24 -2.41
N CYS A 44 -17.20 -10.54 -1.62
CA CYS A 44 -16.01 -9.68 -1.48
C CYS A 44 -15.20 -9.62 -2.78
N LEU A 45 -15.06 -10.76 -3.44
CA LEU A 45 -14.25 -10.92 -4.65
C LEU A 45 -15.08 -10.80 -5.92
N ALA A 46 -16.30 -10.23 -5.88
CA ALA A 46 -17.14 -10.11 -7.06
C ALA A 46 -16.41 -9.45 -8.25
N ARG A 47 -16.69 -9.96 -9.45
CA ARG A 47 -15.98 -9.62 -10.71
C ARG A 47 -15.89 -8.12 -10.94
N THR A 48 -16.98 -7.39 -10.68
CA THR A 48 -17.03 -5.94 -10.86
C THR A 48 -17.15 -5.22 -9.53
N HIS A 49 -16.64 -3.98 -9.46
CA HIS A 49 -16.76 -3.14 -8.27
C HIS A 49 -18.23 -2.89 -7.87
N ALA A 50 -19.14 -2.80 -8.84
CA ALA A 50 -20.56 -2.55 -8.58
C ALA A 50 -21.26 -3.75 -7.90
N GLU A 51 -20.77 -4.97 -8.15
CA GLU A 51 -21.30 -6.20 -7.57
C GLU A 51 -20.68 -6.51 -6.19
N ARG A 52 -19.57 -5.85 -5.83
CA ARG A 52 -18.90 -6.10 -4.55
C ARG A 52 -19.70 -5.56 -3.39
N VAL A 53 -19.82 -6.39 -2.35
CA VAL A 53 -20.48 -6.00 -1.11
C VAL A 53 -19.68 -4.90 -0.39
N ALA A 54 -20.38 -3.86 0.08
CA ALA A 54 -19.75 -2.83 0.89
C ALA A 54 -19.37 -3.37 2.28
N ALA A 55 -18.26 -2.88 2.83
CA ALA A 55 -17.75 -3.30 4.14
C ALA A 55 -18.80 -3.24 5.26
N ALA A 56 -19.68 -2.23 5.25
CA ALA A 56 -20.75 -2.07 6.25
C ALA A 56 -21.77 -3.24 6.23
N ALA A 57 -22.08 -3.80 5.06
CA ALA A 57 -22.98 -4.94 4.92
C ALA A 57 -22.26 -6.29 5.19
N LEU A 58 -20.93 -6.31 5.08
CA LEU A 58 -20.10 -7.49 5.29
C LEU A 58 -19.90 -7.83 6.78
N LEU A 59 -19.69 -6.80 7.61
CA LEU A 59 -19.34 -6.97 9.03
C LEU A 59 -20.30 -7.90 9.80
N PRO A 60 -21.64 -7.74 9.73
CA PRO A 60 -22.56 -8.63 10.44
C PRO A 60 -22.46 -10.10 9.98
N ARG A 61 -22.17 -10.33 8.69
CA ARG A 61 -22.06 -11.67 8.10
C ARG A 61 -20.79 -12.36 8.58
N VAL A 62 -19.67 -11.64 8.62
CA VAL A 62 -18.40 -12.15 9.14
C VAL A 62 -18.50 -12.45 10.63
N THR A 63 -19.09 -11.58 11.44
CA THR A 63 -19.28 -11.84 12.88
C THR A 63 -20.10 -13.11 13.11
N LYS A 64 -21.17 -13.31 12.34
CA LYS A 64 -21.98 -14.54 12.38
C LYS A 64 -21.19 -15.77 11.93
N ALA A 65 -20.39 -15.64 10.87
CA ALA A 65 -19.64 -16.76 10.29
C ALA A 65 -18.44 -17.20 11.13
N ALA A 66 -17.84 -16.27 11.86
CA ALA A 66 -16.73 -16.53 12.76
C ALA A 66 -17.18 -17.06 14.15
N ASP A 67 -18.49 -17.23 14.36
CA ASP A 67 -19.11 -17.54 15.65
C ASP A 67 -18.57 -16.66 16.79
N VAL A 68 -18.20 -15.42 16.46
CA VAL A 68 -17.74 -14.46 17.44
C VAL A 68 -18.96 -14.11 18.26
N ALA A 69 -18.98 -14.56 19.51
CA ALA A 69 -20.01 -14.20 20.46
C ALA A 69 -20.20 -12.68 20.41
N THR A 70 -21.36 -12.26 19.87
CA THR A 70 -21.76 -10.85 19.92
C THR A 70 -21.55 -10.42 21.37
N PRO A 71 -20.75 -9.37 21.66
CA PRO A 71 -20.51 -8.98 23.04
C PRO A 71 -21.88 -8.82 23.69
N ALA A 72 -22.13 -9.61 24.73
CA ALA A 72 -23.41 -9.61 25.43
C ALA A 72 -23.74 -8.14 25.68
N ARG A 73 -24.89 -7.67 25.16
CA ARG A 73 -25.36 -6.32 25.49
C ARG A 73 -25.30 -6.24 27.00
N LEU A 74 -24.37 -5.43 27.50
CA LEU A 74 -24.17 -5.31 28.93
C LEU A 74 -25.56 -5.05 29.51
N PRO A 75 -26.02 -5.84 30.50
CA PRO A 75 -27.29 -5.57 31.13
C PRO A 75 -27.26 -4.11 31.52
N ARG A 76 -28.28 -3.35 31.09
CA ARG A 76 -28.36 -1.91 31.34
C ARG A 76 -28.18 -1.72 32.85
N LEU A 77 -26.96 -1.45 33.29
CA LEU A 77 -26.65 -1.04 34.63
C LEU A 77 -27.30 0.31 34.73
N ARG A 78 -28.56 0.34 35.19
CA ARG A 78 -29.24 1.59 35.55
C ARG A 78 -28.32 2.26 36.58
N PRO A 79 -27.58 3.32 36.21
CA PRO A 79 -26.51 3.78 37.06
C PRO A 79 -27.13 4.72 38.08
N ARG A 80 -27.58 4.18 39.22
CA ARG A 80 -27.88 4.99 40.42
C ARG A 80 -26.67 5.81 40.87
N PHE A 81 -25.47 5.46 40.40
CA PHE A 81 -24.22 6.17 40.69
C PHE A 81 -24.01 7.45 39.87
N TRP A 82 -24.63 7.58 38.69
CA TRP A 82 -24.47 8.77 37.82
C TRP A 82 -25.20 10.01 38.34
N GLN A 83 -26.18 9.85 39.23
CA GLN A 83 -26.92 10.98 39.80
C GLN A 83 -26.08 11.83 40.77
N ARG A 84 -24.96 11.33 41.30
CA ARG A 84 -24.26 12.05 42.38
C ARG A 84 -23.05 12.87 41.95
N ARG A 85 -22.52 12.70 40.73
CA ARG A 85 -21.31 13.41 40.26
C ARG A 85 -21.32 13.69 38.75
N PRO A 86 -22.21 14.59 38.26
CA PRO A 86 -22.36 14.88 36.83
C PRO A 86 -21.08 15.45 36.21
N VAL A 87 -20.26 16.18 36.99
CA VAL A 87 -19.02 16.83 36.52
C VAL A 87 -17.92 15.80 36.18
N LEU A 88 -17.80 14.71 36.93
CA LEU A 88 -16.78 13.67 36.65
C LEU A 88 -17.12 12.84 35.41
N ALA A 89 -18.40 12.59 35.16
CA ALA A 89 -18.87 11.89 33.98
C ALA A 89 -18.63 12.70 32.69
N THR A 90 -18.84 14.02 32.74
CA THR A 90 -18.56 14.91 31.61
C THR A 90 -17.08 15.01 31.29
N VAL A 91 -16.20 15.05 32.31
CA VAL A 91 -14.75 15.12 32.11
C VAL A 91 -14.22 13.82 31.48
N LEU A 92 -14.64 12.65 31.98
CA LEU A 92 -14.22 11.36 31.41
C LEU A 92 -14.73 11.13 29.98
N ALA A 93 -15.97 11.55 29.68
CA ALA A 93 -16.51 11.46 28.32
C ALA A 93 -15.77 12.38 27.34
N LEU A 94 -15.42 13.60 27.76
CA LEU A 94 -14.58 14.51 26.98
C LEU A 94 -13.20 13.92 26.72
N VAL A 95 -12.54 13.34 27.72
CA VAL A 95 -11.21 12.73 27.55
C VAL A 95 -11.24 11.56 26.55
N LEU A 96 -12.24 10.67 26.64
CA LEU A 96 -12.39 9.53 25.71
C LEU A 96 -12.77 9.94 24.28
N LEU A 97 -13.57 10.99 24.11
CA LEU A 97 -13.90 11.55 22.80
C LEU A 97 -12.67 12.23 22.17
N THR A 98 -11.88 12.97 22.96
CA THR A 98 -10.67 13.63 22.45
C THR A 98 -9.59 12.64 22.02
N THR A 99 -9.38 11.53 22.73
CA THR A 99 -8.34 10.54 22.37
C THR A 99 -8.70 9.78 21.09
N THR A 100 -9.96 9.39 20.92
CA THR A 100 -10.43 8.67 19.72
C THR A 100 -10.48 9.55 18.47
N THR A 101 -10.87 10.83 18.58
CA THR A 101 -10.79 11.75 17.43
C THR A 101 -9.35 12.06 17.03
N SER A 102 -8.43 12.08 18.00
CA SER A 102 -7.01 12.37 17.75
C SER A 102 -6.33 11.22 17.02
N THR A 103 -6.55 9.97 17.45
CA THR A 103 -5.96 8.80 16.78
C THR A 103 -6.54 8.59 15.39
N VAL A 104 -7.85 8.78 15.19
CA VAL A 104 -8.48 8.65 13.87
C VAL A 104 -8.08 9.80 12.95
N SER A 105 -7.97 11.04 13.44
CA SER A 105 -7.47 12.15 12.61
C SER A 105 -6.00 11.98 12.27
N ALA A 106 -5.15 11.61 13.23
CA ALA A 106 -3.74 11.32 12.97
C ALA A 106 -3.60 10.18 11.95
N TYR A 107 -4.34 9.08 12.13
CA TYR A 107 -4.37 7.98 11.18
C TYR A 107 -4.82 8.44 9.80
N ARG A 108 -5.94 9.16 9.66
CA ARG A 108 -6.41 9.68 8.36
C ARG A 108 -5.51 10.74 7.76
N HIS A 109 -4.75 11.48 8.56
CA HIS A 109 -3.79 12.45 8.05
C HIS A 109 -2.53 11.76 7.51
N VAL A 110 -2.12 10.65 8.15
CA VAL A 110 -1.00 9.81 7.72
C VAL A 110 -1.38 8.89 6.55
N THR A 111 -2.62 8.41 6.48
CA THR A 111 -3.10 7.45 5.48
C THR A 111 -4.13 8.05 4.51
N ALA A 112 -4.17 9.37 4.34
CA ALA A 112 -5.04 9.97 3.33
C ALA A 112 -4.58 9.43 1.96
N ASP A 113 -5.45 8.66 1.30
CA ASP A 113 -5.24 8.21 -0.07
C ASP A 113 -4.89 9.42 -0.94
N ASP A 114 -3.69 9.39 -1.51
CA ASP A 114 -3.16 10.40 -2.42
C ASP A 114 -3.95 10.39 -3.74
N GLY A 115 -5.06 11.13 -3.77
CA GLY A 115 -5.71 11.53 -5.02
C GLY A 115 -6.12 10.39 -5.97
N THR A 116 -6.33 10.75 -7.24
CA THR A 116 -6.63 9.80 -8.31
C THR A 116 -5.40 8.93 -8.58
N PRO A 117 -5.52 7.59 -8.62
CA PRO A 117 -4.36 6.74 -8.88
C PRO A 117 -3.72 7.09 -10.24
N VAL A 118 -2.39 7.04 -10.31
CA VAL A 118 -1.60 7.62 -11.42
C VAL A 118 -2.08 7.17 -12.80
N TYR A 119 -2.41 5.88 -12.96
CA TYR A 119 -2.91 5.34 -14.22
C TYR A 119 -4.24 5.97 -14.68
N ALA A 120 -5.05 6.47 -13.75
CA ALA A 120 -6.31 7.17 -14.04
C ALA A 120 -6.13 8.68 -14.22
N ALA A 121 -5.00 9.25 -13.79
CA ALA A 121 -4.64 10.65 -14.00
C ALA A 121 -3.84 10.87 -15.29
N LEU A 122 -3.21 9.83 -15.83
CA LEU A 122 -2.39 9.92 -17.04
C LEU A 122 -3.24 9.92 -18.34
N PRO A 123 -2.79 10.66 -19.37
CA PRO A 123 -3.24 10.45 -20.75
C PRO A 123 -3.14 8.97 -21.13
N ARG A 124 -4.09 8.48 -21.97
CA ARG A 124 -4.20 7.06 -22.31
C ARG A 124 -2.91 6.50 -22.92
N GLU A 125 -2.19 7.32 -23.68
CA GLU A 125 -0.94 6.96 -24.34
C GLU A 125 0.18 6.66 -23.33
N LEU A 126 0.18 7.38 -22.19
CA LEU A 126 1.15 7.17 -21.11
C LEU A 126 0.71 6.06 -20.15
N ALA A 127 -0.60 5.88 -19.95
CA ALA A 127 -1.14 4.81 -19.13
C ALA A 127 -0.97 3.42 -19.78
N PHE A 128 -1.02 3.36 -21.11
CA PHE A 128 -0.89 2.14 -21.91
C PHE A 128 0.09 2.36 -23.07
N PRO A 129 1.41 2.44 -22.77
CA PRO A 129 2.43 2.63 -23.79
C PRO A 129 2.36 1.50 -24.81
N THR A 130 2.44 1.84 -26.09
CA THR A 130 2.40 0.87 -27.19
C THR A 130 3.67 0.92 -28.03
N ASN A 131 4.10 -0.24 -28.52
CA ASN A 131 5.21 -0.33 -29.47
C ASN A 131 4.78 0.13 -30.88
N SER A 132 5.71 0.09 -31.84
CA SER A 132 5.43 0.46 -33.24
C SER A 132 4.35 -0.38 -33.93
N ARG A 133 3.94 -1.50 -33.33
CA ARG A 133 2.86 -2.38 -33.81
C ARG A 133 1.52 -2.14 -33.09
N GLY A 134 1.48 -1.21 -32.13
CA GLY A 134 0.29 -0.91 -31.34
C GLY A 134 0.04 -1.89 -30.18
N GLU A 135 1.00 -2.75 -29.84
CA GLU A 135 0.90 -3.69 -28.72
C GLU A 135 1.30 -2.97 -27.42
N VAL A 136 0.56 -3.18 -26.34
CA VAL A 136 0.92 -2.59 -25.03
C VAL A 136 2.19 -3.26 -24.51
N VAL A 137 3.21 -2.47 -24.21
CA VAL A 137 4.52 -2.94 -23.74
C VAL A 137 4.91 -2.20 -22.47
N TYR A 138 5.24 -2.95 -21.43
CA TYR A 138 5.85 -2.43 -20.19
C TYR A 138 7.35 -2.72 -20.24
N GLY A 139 8.16 -1.84 -19.64
CA GLY A 139 9.63 -1.97 -19.68
C GLY A 139 10.26 -2.51 -18.39
N TYR A 140 9.45 -3.04 -17.46
CA TYR A 140 9.92 -3.57 -16.18
C TYR A 140 10.79 -4.83 -16.33
N ASP A 141 10.67 -5.56 -17.43
CA ASP A 141 11.51 -6.72 -17.78
C ASP A 141 13.00 -6.36 -17.94
N ARG A 142 13.31 -5.07 -18.12
CA ARG A 142 14.69 -4.56 -18.17
C ARG A 142 15.36 -4.48 -16.80
N CYS A 143 14.59 -4.62 -15.71
CA CYS A 143 15.13 -4.61 -14.37
C CYS A 143 15.90 -5.91 -14.10
N PRO A 144 17.20 -5.87 -13.78
CA PRO A 144 17.95 -7.08 -13.44
C PRO A 144 17.35 -7.82 -12.24
N GLU A 145 17.61 -9.12 -12.17
CA GLU A 145 17.31 -9.92 -10.99
C GLU A 145 18.09 -9.40 -9.78
N ASP A 146 17.48 -9.52 -8.60
CA ASP A 146 18.01 -9.05 -7.33
C ASP A 146 18.44 -7.58 -7.37
N SER A 147 17.54 -6.71 -7.85
CA SER A 147 17.79 -5.28 -7.97
C SER A 147 16.52 -4.46 -7.79
N VAL A 148 16.68 -3.25 -7.28
CA VAL A 148 15.64 -2.21 -7.38
C VAL A 148 15.94 -1.29 -8.55
N CYS A 149 14.89 -0.97 -9.31
CA CYS A 149 14.97 -0.25 -10.56
C CYS A 149 14.07 0.97 -10.55
N PHE A 150 14.64 2.13 -10.89
CA PHE A 150 13.93 3.39 -11.01
C PHE A 150 13.94 3.86 -12.46
N PHE A 151 12.80 4.38 -12.91
CA PHE A 151 12.56 4.70 -14.31
C PHE A 151 12.12 6.15 -14.48
N SER A 152 12.66 6.79 -15.52
CA SER A 152 12.34 8.18 -15.88
C SER A 152 10.96 8.35 -16.52
N GLU A 153 10.35 7.26 -17.00
CA GLU A 153 8.98 7.26 -17.53
C GLU A 153 8.07 6.28 -16.76
N HIS A 154 6.77 6.39 -17.04
CA HIS A 154 5.78 5.49 -16.47
C HIS A 154 5.94 4.08 -17.05
N ASN A 155 5.41 3.09 -16.34
CA ASN A 155 5.27 1.73 -16.83
C ASN A 155 6.60 1.03 -17.16
N GLY A 156 7.68 1.38 -16.43
CA GLY A 156 9.00 0.80 -16.59
C GLY A 156 9.76 1.28 -17.83
N ASN A 157 9.35 2.38 -18.46
CA ASN A 157 9.95 2.88 -19.70
C ASN A 157 10.99 3.99 -19.45
N GLY A 158 11.60 4.48 -20.53
CA GLY A 158 12.62 5.53 -20.48
C GLY A 158 13.97 5.03 -19.97
N ASP A 159 14.78 5.98 -19.51
CA ASP A 159 16.05 5.73 -18.83
C ASP A 159 15.82 4.98 -17.50
N LEU A 160 16.76 4.09 -17.18
CA LEU A 160 16.73 3.16 -16.04
C LEU A 160 18.01 3.34 -15.22
N CYS A 161 17.86 3.38 -13.90
CA CYS A 161 18.94 3.13 -12.94
C CYS A 161 18.54 1.98 -12.04
N PHE A 162 19.51 1.17 -11.62
CA PHE A 162 19.27 0.04 -10.75
C PHE A 162 20.41 -0.18 -9.76
N TRP A 163 20.08 -0.79 -8.63
CA TRP A 163 21.01 -1.12 -7.55
C TRP A 163 20.61 -2.46 -6.91
N GLN A 164 21.60 -3.22 -6.43
CA GLN A 164 21.37 -4.50 -5.70
C GLN A 164 21.20 -4.30 -4.19
N GLY A 165 21.56 -3.13 -3.68
CA GLY A 165 21.50 -2.79 -2.26
C GLY A 165 21.35 -1.29 -2.07
N ASP A 166 21.64 -0.81 -0.86
CA ASP A 166 21.45 0.60 -0.51
C ASP A 166 22.33 1.54 -1.32
N ASP A 167 21.84 2.74 -1.58
CA ASP A 167 22.65 3.84 -2.09
C ASP A 167 22.32 5.15 -1.36
N PRO A 168 23.29 5.75 -0.63
CA PRO A 168 23.09 6.97 0.15
C PRO A 168 23.11 8.25 -0.70
N ASP A 169 23.67 8.26 -1.91
CA ASP A 169 23.61 9.41 -2.82
C ASP A 169 23.76 8.96 -4.28
N TRP A 170 22.64 8.94 -4.99
CA TRP A 170 22.55 8.56 -6.40
C TRP A 170 23.45 9.38 -7.33
N GLN A 171 24.04 10.48 -6.86
CA GLN A 171 24.91 11.36 -7.64
C GLN A 171 26.40 11.15 -7.39
N SER A 172 26.75 10.43 -6.33
CA SER A 172 28.14 10.22 -5.93
C SER A 172 28.44 8.82 -5.38
N GLY A 173 27.46 7.93 -5.39
CA GLY A 173 27.61 6.51 -5.09
C GLY A 173 28.51 5.78 -6.09
N GLU A 174 28.71 4.48 -5.86
CA GLU A 174 29.47 3.62 -6.77
C GLU A 174 28.78 3.50 -8.14
N ASP A 175 27.45 3.43 -8.13
CA ASP A 175 26.58 3.52 -9.30
C ASP A 175 25.79 4.83 -9.25
N THR A 176 25.92 5.67 -10.27
CA THR A 176 25.21 6.96 -10.33
C THR A 176 23.96 6.91 -11.22
N CYS A 177 23.01 7.79 -10.93
CA CYS A 177 21.79 7.97 -11.69
C CYS A 177 21.66 9.40 -12.21
N ASP A 178 22.49 9.73 -13.21
CA ASP A 178 22.65 11.09 -13.73
C ASP A 178 21.33 11.75 -14.15
N TRP A 179 20.41 11.01 -14.78
CA TRP A 179 19.14 11.60 -15.24
C TRP A 179 18.22 11.99 -14.08
N ALA A 180 18.32 11.33 -12.92
CA ALA A 180 17.52 11.64 -11.75
C ALA A 180 17.96 12.95 -11.07
N ALA A 181 19.09 13.54 -11.48
CA ALA A 181 19.55 14.86 -11.05
C ALA A 181 18.49 15.94 -11.29
N ASP A 182 17.93 15.94 -12.49
CA ASP A 182 17.17 17.04 -13.07
C ASP A 182 15.78 16.60 -13.55
N ALA A 183 15.51 15.28 -13.54
CA ALA A 183 14.23 14.72 -13.95
C ALA A 183 13.62 13.86 -12.83
N PRO A 184 12.28 13.88 -12.69
CA PRO A 184 11.61 13.05 -11.71
C PRO A 184 11.57 11.58 -12.13
N VAL A 185 11.69 10.68 -11.15
CA VAL A 185 11.32 9.28 -11.27
C VAL A 185 9.81 9.17 -11.47
N ARG A 186 9.40 8.35 -12.42
CA ARG A 186 7.99 8.14 -12.81
C ARG A 186 7.49 6.74 -12.52
N SER A 187 8.34 5.74 -12.54
CA SER A 187 7.98 4.40 -12.09
C SER A 187 9.15 3.68 -11.42
N ILE A 188 8.82 2.63 -10.69
CA ILE A 188 9.75 1.80 -9.93
C ILE A 188 9.38 0.33 -10.09
N PHE A 189 10.37 -0.54 -10.06
CA PHE A 189 10.20 -1.97 -9.81
C PHE A 189 11.20 -2.41 -8.75
N ASN A 190 10.70 -2.94 -7.65
CA ASN A 190 11.51 -3.64 -6.67
C ASN A 190 11.56 -5.12 -7.07
N ASN A 191 12.67 -5.54 -7.66
CA ASN A 191 12.98 -6.90 -8.09
C ASN A 191 14.07 -7.54 -7.21
N ILE A 192 14.21 -7.08 -5.96
CA ILE A 192 15.09 -7.69 -4.95
C ILE A 192 14.62 -9.11 -4.68
N ASP A 193 15.55 -10.03 -4.49
CA ASP A 193 15.25 -11.42 -4.18
C ASP A 193 14.45 -11.52 -2.86
N ASP A 194 13.35 -12.27 -2.85
CA ASP A 194 12.47 -12.37 -1.69
C ASP A 194 13.03 -13.24 -0.54
N THR A 195 14.20 -13.83 -0.75
CA THR A 195 15.00 -14.48 0.29
C THR A 195 15.80 -13.50 1.14
N HIS A 196 15.92 -12.23 0.73
CA HIS A 196 16.56 -11.19 1.53
C HIS A 196 15.70 -10.86 2.77
N GLU A 197 16.37 -10.70 3.92
CA GLU A 197 15.71 -10.24 5.16
C GLU A 197 15.12 -8.82 4.97
N GLU A 198 15.84 -7.99 4.23
CA GLU A 198 15.45 -6.63 3.84
C GLU A 198 15.14 -6.62 2.34
N SER A 199 13.88 -6.82 2.00
CA SER A 199 13.43 -6.97 0.61
C SER A 199 12.44 -5.88 0.16
N ALA A 200 12.01 -5.00 1.08
CA ALA A 200 11.30 -3.78 0.71
C ALA A 200 12.29 -2.63 0.51
N VAL A 201 11.91 -1.60 -0.25
CA VAL A 201 12.80 -0.46 -0.53
C VAL A 201 12.13 0.84 -0.13
N ALA A 202 12.76 1.59 0.77
CA ALA A 202 12.43 2.98 1.07
C ALA A 202 13.32 3.92 0.24
N TYR A 203 12.76 5.02 -0.25
CA TYR A 203 13.51 6.00 -1.04
C TYR A 203 13.22 7.42 -0.59
N PHE A 204 14.23 8.29 -0.71
CA PHE A 204 14.30 9.58 -0.03
C PHE A 204 14.72 10.69 -0.99
N ARG A 205 14.26 11.92 -0.75
CA ARG A 205 14.64 13.09 -1.57
C ARG A 205 15.97 13.72 -1.14
N GLY A 206 16.39 13.47 0.11
CA GLY A 206 17.73 13.81 0.59
C GLY A 206 18.72 12.68 0.33
N THR A 207 19.99 12.96 0.59
CA THR A 207 21.05 11.94 0.66
C THR A 207 21.02 11.26 2.02
N ASP A 208 21.81 10.21 2.22
CA ASP A 208 22.01 9.53 3.51
C ASP A 208 20.68 9.08 4.14
N PHE A 209 19.75 8.63 3.29
CA PHE A 209 18.43 8.13 3.69
C PHE A 209 17.60 9.18 4.44
N SER A 210 17.83 10.46 4.12
CA SER A 210 17.18 11.58 4.82
C SER A 210 15.99 12.18 4.05
N PRO A 211 14.89 12.52 4.74
CA PRO A 211 13.84 13.35 4.14
C PRO A 211 14.35 14.75 3.80
N ALA A 212 13.81 15.35 2.73
CA ALA A 212 14.08 16.75 2.42
C ALA A 212 13.19 17.70 3.26
N ASP A 213 13.79 18.76 3.82
CA ASP A 213 13.16 19.75 4.73
C ASP A 213 11.85 20.42 4.23
N ALA A 214 11.55 20.31 2.95
CA ALA A 214 10.42 20.98 2.30
C ALA A 214 9.07 20.26 2.46
N ASP A 215 9.02 18.99 2.88
CA ASP A 215 7.77 18.22 2.94
C ASP A 215 7.06 18.30 4.31
N ARG A 216 6.66 19.50 4.70
CA ARG A 216 5.96 19.74 5.99
C ARG A 216 4.56 19.14 6.08
N ARG A 217 4.00 18.61 4.98
CA ARG A 217 2.65 17.99 4.95
C ARG A 217 2.69 16.48 5.14
N ARG A 218 3.84 15.83 4.91
CA ARG A 218 4.07 14.41 5.15
C ARG A 218 5.21 14.26 6.16
N LEU A 219 4.90 14.41 7.44
CA LEU A 219 5.84 14.18 8.55
C LEU A 219 6.31 12.71 8.68
N ALA A 220 6.05 11.84 7.70
CA ALA A 220 6.50 10.45 7.69
C ALA A 220 7.73 10.28 6.77
N GLN A 221 8.81 10.98 7.12
CA GLN A 221 10.26 10.76 6.89
C GLN A 221 10.83 10.17 5.57
N ARG A 222 10.06 9.68 4.59
CA ARG A 222 10.55 9.13 3.31
C ARG A 222 9.65 9.52 2.14
N THR A 223 10.18 9.52 0.92
CA THR A 223 9.43 9.86 -0.31
C THR A 223 8.37 8.81 -0.62
N GLY A 224 8.70 7.55 -0.40
CA GLY A 224 7.82 6.41 -0.60
C GLY A 224 8.49 5.10 -0.21
N CYS A 225 7.77 4.00 -0.41
CA CYS A 225 8.28 2.65 -0.20
C CYS A 225 7.68 1.70 -1.24
N SER A 226 8.46 0.72 -1.68
CA SER A 226 8.04 -0.34 -2.60
C SER A 226 8.29 -1.70 -1.97
N ALA A 227 7.24 -2.51 -1.80
CA ALA A 227 7.38 -3.86 -1.27
C ALA A 227 8.14 -4.75 -2.27
N VAL A 228 8.68 -5.87 -1.77
CA VAL A 228 9.35 -6.86 -2.62
C VAL A 228 8.46 -7.30 -3.79
N ASN A 229 9.06 -7.47 -4.96
CA ASN A 229 8.39 -7.90 -6.20
C ASN A 229 7.17 -7.05 -6.58
N SER A 230 7.21 -5.75 -6.26
CA SER A 230 6.17 -4.80 -6.60
C SER A 230 6.68 -3.74 -7.57
N MET A 231 5.83 -3.40 -8.54
CA MET A 231 6.10 -2.43 -9.59
C MET A 231 4.95 -1.42 -9.69
N GLY A 232 5.24 -0.20 -10.11
CA GLY A 232 4.19 0.80 -10.27
C GLY A 232 4.66 2.20 -10.62
N ASN A 233 3.68 3.03 -10.97
CA ASN A 233 3.87 4.44 -11.28
C ASN A 233 3.82 5.29 -10.01
N LEU A 234 4.73 6.25 -9.90
CA LEU A 234 4.78 7.19 -8.78
C LEU A 234 3.86 8.38 -9.04
N ALA A 235 3.07 8.78 -8.03
CA ALA A 235 2.02 9.80 -8.16
C ALA A 235 2.52 11.25 -8.17
N GLY A 236 3.83 11.48 -8.11
CA GLY A 236 4.41 12.81 -8.00
C GLY A 236 5.60 13.04 -8.93
N THR A 237 6.15 14.24 -8.86
CA THR A 237 7.37 14.64 -9.57
C THR A 237 8.60 14.41 -8.68
N TYR A 238 8.69 13.24 -8.07
CA TYR A 238 9.74 12.95 -7.11
C TYR A 238 11.08 12.76 -7.84
N ALA A 239 12.13 13.42 -7.36
CA ALA A 239 13.52 13.08 -7.68
C ALA A 239 14.15 12.55 -6.40
N PRO A 240 14.02 11.24 -6.11
CA PRO A 240 14.75 10.62 -5.02
C PRO A 240 16.25 10.77 -5.26
N ARG A 241 17.01 10.82 -4.18
CA ARG A 241 18.46 10.95 -4.18
C ARG A 241 19.15 9.83 -3.41
N SER A 242 18.40 9.04 -2.64
CA SER A 242 18.92 7.89 -1.94
C SER A 242 17.84 6.85 -1.71
N HIS A 243 18.25 5.62 -1.40
CA HIS A 243 17.34 4.54 -1.07
C HIS A 243 17.99 3.47 -0.20
N GLU A 244 17.19 2.82 0.63
CA GLU A 244 17.61 1.81 1.60
C GLU A 244 16.65 0.61 1.52
N LEU A 245 17.22 -0.58 1.56
CA LEU A 245 16.52 -1.85 1.73
C LEU A 245 16.09 -1.97 3.19
N ILE A 246 14.84 -2.34 3.41
CA ILE A 246 14.23 -2.50 4.72
C ILE A 246 13.42 -3.78 4.77
N ASP A 247 13.16 -4.26 5.97
CA ASP A 247 12.35 -5.46 6.24
C ASP A 247 10.93 -5.39 5.64
N SER A 248 10.25 -4.25 5.77
CA SER A 248 8.89 -4.09 5.28
C SER A 248 8.48 -2.62 5.09
N CYS A 249 7.59 -2.34 4.14
CA CYS A 249 6.99 -1.00 4.05
C CYS A 249 6.12 -0.65 5.27
N SER A 250 5.74 -1.64 6.09
CA SER A 250 5.01 -1.45 7.35
C SER A 250 5.88 -1.07 8.55
N SER A 251 7.21 -1.23 8.47
CA SER A 251 8.10 -1.05 9.64
C SER A 251 8.29 0.39 10.08
N PHE A 252 7.71 1.37 9.37
CA PHE A 252 7.68 2.75 9.82
C PHE A 252 6.30 3.15 10.37
N THR A 253 6.10 2.93 11.67
CA THR A 253 4.99 3.55 12.40
C THR A 253 5.48 4.89 12.95
N ALA A 254 5.05 6.00 12.34
CA ALA A 254 5.28 7.38 12.81
C ALA A 254 4.83 7.66 14.26
N VAL A 255 4.28 6.66 14.97
CA VAL A 255 3.77 6.76 16.33
C VAL A 255 4.90 6.86 17.36
N VAL A 256 6.10 6.34 17.07
CA VAL A 256 7.20 6.35 18.04
C VAL A 256 7.91 7.72 18.10
N ASP A 257 8.14 8.38 16.96
CA ASP A 257 8.84 9.68 16.92
C ASP A 257 7.99 10.89 17.33
N VAL A 258 6.65 10.79 17.28
CA VAL A 258 5.78 11.85 17.79
C VAL A 258 5.81 11.93 19.33
N LEU A 259 6.26 10.86 20.01
CA LEU A 259 6.25 10.78 21.48
C LEU A 259 7.64 10.86 22.13
N THR A 260 8.73 10.83 21.36
CA THR A 260 10.09 11.06 21.86
C THR A 260 10.86 12.01 20.93
N PRO A 261 10.76 13.33 21.11
CA PRO A 261 11.74 14.25 20.55
C PRO A 261 13.04 14.06 21.34
N TRP A 262 14.10 13.59 20.68
CA TRP A 262 15.47 13.77 21.17
C TRP A 262 16.10 14.93 20.42
#